data_AF-A0A7V9PMG3-F1
#
_entry.id   AF-A0A7V9PMG3-F1
#
_cell.length_a   1.000
_cell.length_b   1.000
_cell.length_c   1.000
_cell.angle_alpha   90.00
_cell.angle_beta   90.00
_cell.angle_gamma   90.00
#
_symmetry.space_group_name_H-M   'P 1'
#
loop_
_entity.id
_entity.type
_entity.pdbx_description
1 polymer ?
#
loop_
_entity_poly.entity_id
_entity_poly.type
_entity_poly.pdbx_seq_one_letter_code
_entity_poly.pdbx_strand_id
1 'polypeptide(L)'
;MASRLAEQSRQRAQEAEQRRREADLGAELARVLLRAGDLREALPTAAARLAGALDLPSATLELQVREGDERSLAFPLREGSRQIGTVLVPAGTPEATLRRLQERVTPSLEALLAGALERDALLVDVVETRALRRSDVLKTALLRTVSHDLRSPLTTILTAAGPLGSATLADDERRELAGAVAQEARRLAR
;
A
#
# COMPACT_ATOMS: atom_id res chain seq x y z
N MET A 1 13.37 17.82 -56.44
CA MET A 1 13.55 16.66 -55.53
C MET A 1 14.22 17.03 -54.20
N ALA A 2 15.22 17.92 -54.18
CA ALA A 2 15.90 18.34 -52.94
C ALA A 2 14.97 18.94 -51.84
N SER A 3 13.96 19.73 -52.22
CA SER A 3 13.02 20.34 -51.25
C SER A 3 12.18 19.32 -50.47
N ARG A 4 11.67 18.26 -51.14
CA ARG A 4 10.86 17.22 -50.51
C ARG A 4 11.65 16.37 -49.51
N LEU A 5 12.92 16.08 -49.81
CA LEU A 5 13.82 15.36 -48.90
C LEU A 5 14.16 16.19 -47.65
N ALA A 6 14.40 17.50 -47.82
CA ALA A 6 14.66 18.40 -46.70
C ALA A 6 13.43 18.60 -45.79
N GLU A 7 12.24 18.64 -46.38
CA GLU A 7 10.96 18.76 -45.66
C GLU A 7 10.62 17.48 -44.88
N GLN A 8 10.82 16.31 -45.50
CA GLN A 8 10.63 15.01 -44.85
C GLN A 8 11.62 14.77 -43.69
N SER A 9 12.87 15.23 -43.82
CA SER A 9 13.86 15.17 -42.73
C SER A 9 13.44 16.04 -41.54
N ARG A 10 12.95 17.26 -41.81
CA ARG A 10 12.46 18.18 -40.77
C ARG A 10 11.24 17.63 -40.04
N GLN A 11 10.28 17.05 -40.76
CA GLN A 11 9.12 16.40 -40.14
C GLN A 11 9.53 15.24 -39.23
N ARG A 12 10.42 14.34 -39.69
CA ARG A 12 10.92 13.24 -38.86
C ARG A 12 11.66 13.70 -37.62
N ALA A 13 12.47 14.76 -37.73
CA ALA A 13 13.18 15.35 -36.59
C ALA A 13 12.20 15.95 -35.56
N GLN A 14 11.17 16.66 -36.02
CA GLN A 14 10.13 17.21 -35.14
C GLN A 14 9.33 16.11 -34.44
N GLU A 15 8.93 15.06 -35.16
CA GLU A 15 8.24 13.91 -34.56
C GLU A 15 9.09 13.16 -33.53
N ALA A 16 10.41 13.04 -33.77
CA ALA A 16 11.33 12.40 -32.84
C ALA A 16 11.50 13.21 -31.55
N GLU A 17 11.68 14.53 -31.68
CA GLU A 17 11.77 15.44 -30.53
C GLU A 17 10.47 15.42 -29.72
N GLN A 18 9.34 15.42 -30.40
CA GLN A 18 8.03 15.35 -29.78
C GLN A 18 7.83 14.04 -29.00
N ARG A 19 8.20 12.90 -29.59
CA ARG A 19 8.17 11.59 -28.91
C ARG A 19 9.07 11.56 -27.69
N ARG A 20 10.26 12.17 -27.76
CA ARG A 20 11.17 12.26 -26.61
C ARG A 20 10.53 13.03 -25.45
N ARG A 21 9.97 14.21 -25.72
CA ARG A 21 9.31 15.04 -24.70
C ARG A 21 8.15 14.31 -24.01
N GLU A 22 7.41 13.51 -24.76
CA GLU A 22 6.30 12.71 -24.20
C GLU A 22 6.79 11.56 -23.33
N ALA A 23 7.86 10.87 -23.75
CA ALA A 23 8.49 9.86 -22.92
C ALA A 23 9.07 10.45 -21.63
N ASP A 24 9.70 11.62 -21.71
CA ASP A 24 10.24 12.34 -20.55
C ASP A 24 9.11 12.73 -19.58
N LEU A 25 8.01 13.30 -20.08
CA LEU A 25 6.83 13.60 -19.28
C LEU A 25 6.26 12.35 -18.60
N GLY A 26 6.08 11.26 -19.35
CA GLY A 26 5.61 10.00 -18.81
C GLY A 26 6.52 9.49 -17.68
N ALA A 27 7.83 9.56 -17.85
CA ALA A 27 8.82 9.15 -16.85
C ALA A 27 8.84 10.06 -15.61
N GLU A 28 8.58 11.37 -15.76
CA GLU A 28 8.43 12.29 -14.63
C GLU A 28 7.15 12.01 -13.85
N LEU A 29 6.02 11.85 -14.53
CA LEU A 29 4.74 11.51 -13.92
C LEU A 29 4.81 10.16 -13.20
N ALA A 30 5.45 9.16 -13.82
CA ALA A 30 5.68 7.87 -13.20
C ALA A 30 6.48 8.01 -11.91
N ARG A 31 7.54 8.83 -11.91
CA ARG A 31 8.35 9.08 -10.70
C ARG A 31 7.55 9.76 -9.60
N VAL A 32 6.64 10.67 -9.93
CA VAL A 32 5.79 11.34 -8.94
C VAL A 32 4.75 10.38 -8.38
N LEU A 33 4.00 9.69 -9.25
CA LEU A 33 2.86 8.86 -8.84
C LEU A 33 3.30 7.52 -8.22
N LEU A 34 4.26 6.83 -8.85
CA LEU A 34 4.68 5.49 -8.43
C LEU A 34 5.69 5.47 -7.27
N ARG A 35 6.25 6.62 -6.88
CA ARG A 35 7.14 6.72 -5.70
C ARG A 35 6.45 7.31 -4.47
N ALA A 36 5.32 7.97 -4.64
CA ALA A 36 4.59 8.55 -3.52
C ALA A 36 4.05 7.48 -2.57
N GLY A 37 4.09 7.77 -1.26
CA GLY A 37 3.48 6.92 -0.24
C GLY A 37 1.96 7.02 -0.21
N ASP A 38 1.41 8.17 -0.59
CA ASP A 38 -0.02 8.39 -0.81
C ASP A 38 -0.21 9.00 -2.20
N LEU A 39 -1.00 8.31 -3.04
CA LEU A 39 -1.32 8.78 -4.39
C LEU A 39 -2.02 10.15 -4.37
N ARG A 40 -2.92 10.42 -3.41
CA ARG A 40 -3.70 11.67 -3.34
C ARG A 40 -2.80 12.89 -3.12
N GLU A 41 -1.75 12.74 -2.33
CA GLU A 41 -0.77 13.80 -2.08
C GLU A 41 0.12 14.07 -3.31
N ALA A 42 0.29 13.07 -4.19
CA ALA A 42 1.11 13.19 -5.39
C ALA A 42 0.38 13.84 -6.58
N LEU A 43 -0.95 13.77 -6.62
CA LEU A 43 -1.75 14.28 -7.74
C LEU A 43 -1.53 15.76 -8.04
N PRO A 44 -1.49 16.69 -7.06
CA PRO A 44 -1.24 18.10 -7.35
C PRO A 44 0.13 18.34 -8.02
N THR A 45 1.15 17.60 -7.60
CA THR A 45 2.49 17.69 -8.19
C THR A 45 2.49 17.15 -9.61
N ALA A 46 1.86 16.01 -9.86
CA ALA A 46 1.70 15.45 -11.20
C ALA A 46 0.91 16.41 -12.11
N ALA A 47 -0.13 17.05 -11.59
CA ALA A 47 -0.95 18.00 -12.31
C ALA A 47 -0.17 19.27 -12.71
N ALA A 48 0.66 19.81 -11.81
CA ALA A 48 1.53 20.92 -12.12
C ALA A 48 2.56 20.58 -13.21
N ARG A 49 3.12 19.36 -13.20
CA ARG A 49 4.05 18.88 -14.23
C ARG A 49 3.37 18.73 -15.58
N LEU A 50 2.16 18.17 -15.58
CA LEU A 50 1.32 18.06 -16.76
C LEU A 50 1.01 19.43 -17.37
N ALA A 51 0.59 20.39 -16.54
CA ALA A 51 0.30 21.75 -16.97
C ALA A 51 1.51 22.40 -17.64
N GLY A 52 2.69 22.32 -17.02
CA GLY A 52 3.93 22.86 -17.59
C GLY A 52 4.33 22.19 -18.90
N ALA A 53 4.16 20.87 -19.05
CA ALA A 53 4.51 20.16 -20.27
C ALA A 53 3.56 20.42 -21.46
N LEU A 54 2.32 20.83 -21.15
CA LEU A 54 1.30 21.21 -22.12
C LEU A 54 1.18 22.72 -22.33
N ASP A 55 2.02 23.51 -21.66
CA ASP A 55 1.99 24.99 -21.68
C ASP A 55 0.61 25.54 -21.29
N LEU A 56 0.01 24.94 -20.25
CA LEU A 56 -1.28 25.33 -19.70
C LEU A 56 -1.09 26.16 -18.42
N PRO A 57 -1.98 27.12 -18.14
CA PRO A 57 -1.91 27.90 -16.91
C PRO A 57 -2.20 27.03 -15.67
N SER A 58 -2.97 25.96 -15.83
CA SER A 58 -3.29 25.01 -14.77
C SER A 58 -3.74 23.68 -15.35
N ALA A 59 -3.57 22.62 -14.57
CA ALA A 59 -4.26 21.35 -14.73
C ALA A 59 -4.54 20.79 -13.34
N THR A 60 -5.60 20.00 -13.21
CA THR A 60 -5.93 19.27 -11.98
C THR A 60 -6.06 17.80 -12.30
N LEU A 61 -5.53 16.93 -11.43
CA LEU A 61 -5.81 15.50 -11.45
C LEU A 61 -6.57 15.11 -10.19
N GLU A 62 -7.67 14.39 -10.36
CA GLU A 62 -8.49 13.89 -9.26
C GLU A 62 -8.81 12.41 -9.45
N LEU A 63 -8.91 11.65 -8.36
CA LEU A 63 -9.36 10.25 -8.41
C LEU A 63 -10.90 10.13 -8.50
N GLN A 64 -11.60 11.26 -8.39
CA GLN A 64 -13.06 11.31 -8.45
C GLN A 64 -13.53 11.54 -9.89
N VAL A 65 -14.72 11.04 -10.19
CA VAL A 65 -15.42 11.36 -11.43
C VAL A 65 -15.90 12.81 -11.32
N ARG A 66 -15.37 13.67 -12.19
CA ARG A 66 -15.78 15.07 -12.28
C ARG A 66 -16.20 15.40 -13.70
N GLU A 67 -17.29 16.16 -13.80
CA GLU A 67 -17.71 16.77 -15.04
C GLU A 67 -17.02 18.14 -15.19
N GLY A 68 -16.83 18.56 -16.43
CA GLY A 68 -16.37 19.91 -16.73
C GLY A 68 -17.42 20.95 -16.36
N ASP A 69 -16.99 22.18 -16.21
CA ASP A 69 -17.84 23.34 -15.97
C ASP A 69 -17.53 24.46 -16.98
N GLU A 70 -18.08 25.65 -16.78
CA GLU A 70 -17.83 26.80 -17.67
C GLU A 70 -16.34 27.20 -17.76
N ARG A 71 -15.53 26.82 -16.77
CA ARG A 71 -14.13 27.21 -16.65
C ARG A 71 -13.17 26.07 -16.96
N SER A 72 -13.65 24.83 -17.03
CA SER A 72 -12.82 23.64 -17.15
C SER A 72 -13.43 22.55 -18.03
N LEU A 73 -12.57 21.90 -18.81
CA LEU A 73 -12.87 20.70 -19.57
C LEU A 73 -12.38 19.48 -18.82
N ALA A 74 -13.23 18.46 -18.75
CA ALA A 74 -12.92 17.21 -18.07
C ALA A 74 -12.55 16.10 -19.06
N PHE A 75 -11.41 15.47 -18.80
CA PHE A 75 -10.95 14.28 -19.51
C PHE A 75 -10.97 13.08 -18.55
N PRO A 76 -11.84 12.08 -18.79
CA PRO A 76 -11.90 10.90 -17.93
C PRO A 76 -10.62 10.07 -18.11
N LEU A 77 -10.05 9.62 -16.99
CA LEU A 77 -8.98 8.62 -16.97
C LEU A 77 -9.61 7.26 -16.68
N ARG A 78 -9.40 6.29 -17.57
CA ARG A 78 -10.03 4.98 -17.51
C ARG A 78 -9.02 3.83 -17.42
N GLU A 79 -9.45 2.78 -16.74
CA GLU A 79 -8.86 1.45 -16.76
C GLU A 79 -9.91 0.50 -17.31
N GLY A 80 -9.80 0.14 -18.58
CA GLY A 80 -10.87 -0.56 -19.30
C GLY A 80 -12.16 0.27 -19.32
N SER A 81 -13.26 -0.28 -18.77
CA SER A 81 -14.54 0.43 -18.67
C SER A 81 -14.65 1.33 -17.43
N ARG A 82 -13.81 1.12 -16.42
CA ARG A 82 -13.85 1.82 -15.13
C ARG A 82 -13.17 3.17 -15.25
N GLN A 83 -13.85 4.24 -14.85
CA GLN A 83 -13.19 5.54 -14.67
C GLN A 83 -12.46 5.54 -13.33
N ILE A 84 -11.18 5.85 -13.35
CA ILE A 84 -10.27 5.84 -12.19
C ILE A 84 -9.85 7.25 -11.76
N GLY A 85 -10.18 8.25 -12.57
CA GLY A 85 -9.93 9.65 -12.26
C GLY A 85 -10.39 10.58 -13.36
N THR A 86 -10.03 11.85 -13.21
CA THR A 86 -10.34 12.93 -14.13
C THR A 86 -9.18 13.91 -14.20
N VAL A 87 -8.82 14.35 -15.41
CA VAL A 87 -7.97 15.50 -15.65
C VAL A 87 -8.86 16.69 -15.97
N LEU A 88 -8.69 17.81 -15.25
CA LEU A 88 -9.35 19.08 -15.56
C LEU A 88 -8.33 20.04 -16.15
N VAL A 89 -8.67 20.66 -17.28
CA VAL A 89 -7.88 21.73 -17.93
C VAL A 89 -8.77 22.93 -18.21
N PRO A 90 -8.24 24.16 -18.35
CA PRO A 90 -9.04 25.35 -18.62
C PRO A 90 -9.93 25.22 -19.86
N ALA A 91 -11.13 25.79 -19.82
CA ALA A 91 -12.07 25.79 -20.96
C ALA A 91 -11.52 26.50 -22.21
N GLY A 92 -10.62 27.47 -22.03
CA GLY A 92 -9.93 28.17 -23.12
C GLY A 92 -8.72 27.42 -23.69
N THR A 93 -8.52 26.15 -23.35
CA THR A 93 -7.36 25.38 -23.83
C THR A 93 -7.43 25.20 -25.36
N PRO A 94 -6.33 25.46 -26.11
CA PRO A 94 -6.31 25.28 -27.56
C PRO A 94 -6.64 23.85 -27.99
N GLU A 95 -7.41 23.71 -29.07
CA GLU A 95 -7.85 22.42 -29.63
C GLU A 95 -6.67 21.46 -29.92
N ALA A 96 -5.54 21.99 -30.39
CA ALA A 96 -4.34 21.18 -30.63
C ALA A 96 -3.78 20.58 -29.32
N THR A 97 -3.85 21.33 -28.21
CA THR A 97 -3.41 20.87 -26.89
C THR A 97 -4.40 19.87 -26.30
N LEU A 98 -5.71 20.08 -26.47
CA LEU A 98 -6.75 19.11 -26.08
C LEU A 98 -6.57 17.78 -26.78
N ARG A 99 -6.36 17.81 -28.09
CA ARG A 99 -6.08 16.60 -28.89
C ARG A 99 -4.82 15.89 -28.41
N ARG A 100 -3.74 16.64 -28.16
CA ARG A 100 -2.49 16.07 -27.63
C ARG A 100 -2.68 15.43 -26.25
N LEU A 101 -3.42 16.10 -25.37
CA LEU A 101 -3.77 15.57 -24.05
C LEU A 101 -4.51 14.25 -24.21
N GLN A 102 -5.60 14.23 -24.98
CA GLN A 102 -6.45 13.06 -25.19
C GLN A 102 -5.74 11.90 -25.87
N GLU A 103 -5.00 12.13 -26.96
CA GLU A 103 -4.44 11.07 -27.79
C GLU A 103 -3.10 10.53 -27.27
N ARG A 104 -2.31 11.36 -26.57
CA ARG A 104 -0.91 11.04 -26.26
C ARG A 104 -0.62 10.96 -24.77
N VAL A 105 -1.21 11.87 -23.99
CA VAL A 105 -0.91 11.96 -22.56
C VAL A 105 -1.88 11.11 -21.72
N THR A 106 -3.17 11.17 -22.02
CA THR A 106 -4.22 10.43 -21.31
C THR A 106 -3.91 8.93 -21.21
N PRO A 107 -3.56 8.20 -22.29
CA PRO A 107 -3.27 6.77 -22.17
C PRO A 107 -2.10 6.45 -21.23
N SER A 108 -1.08 7.31 -21.20
CA SER A 108 0.06 7.15 -20.30
C SER A 108 -0.36 7.42 -18.84
N LEU A 109 -1.15 8.48 -18.61
CA LEU A 109 -1.69 8.80 -17.29
C LEU A 109 -2.62 7.70 -16.76
N GLU A 110 -3.46 7.12 -17.62
CA GLU A 110 -4.33 5.99 -17.29
C GLU A 110 -3.52 4.80 -16.78
N ALA A 111 -2.48 4.39 -17.52
CA ALA A 111 -1.60 3.30 -17.11
C ALA A 111 -0.88 3.60 -15.79
N LEU A 112 -0.42 4.84 -15.59
CA LEU A 112 0.28 5.23 -14.37
C LEU A 112 -0.64 5.29 -13.15
N LEU A 113 -1.86 5.83 -13.28
CA LEU A 113 -2.84 5.85 -12.21
C LEU A 113 -3.31 4.43 -11.87
N ALA A 114 -3.58 3.59 -12.87
CA ALA A 114 -3.96 2.20 -12.67
C ALA A 114 -2.90 1.46 -11.84
N GLY A 115 -1.63 1.54 -12.26
CA GLY A 115 -0.51 0.92 -11.54
C GLY A 115 -0.30 1.50 -10.13
N ALA A 116 -0.51 2.81 -9.94
CA ALA A 116 -0.41 3.42 -8.62
C ALA A 116 -1.53 2.94 -7.67
N LEU A 117 -2.77 2.83 -8.18
CA LEU A 117 -3.91 2.32 -7.42
C LEU A 117 -3.75 0.84 -7.06
N GLU A 118 -3.27 0.01 -8.00
CA GLU A 118 -2.98 -1.40 -7.75
C GLU A 118 -1.89 -1.56 -6.69
N ARG A 119 -0.79 -0.78 -6.78
CA ARG A 119 0.26 -0.76 -5.77
C ARG A 119 -0.29 -0.41 -4.38
N ASP A 120 -1.12 0.62 -4.28
CA ASP A 120 -1.68 1.05 -3.00
C ASP A 120 -2.57 -0.04 -2.37
N ALA A 121 -3.39 -0.72 -3.19
CA ALA A 121 -4.17 -1.87 -2.74
C ALA A 121 -3.28 -3.00 -2.21
N LEU A 122 -2.23 -3.37 -2.96
CA LEU A 122 -1.29 -4.43 -2.54
C LEU A 122 -0.51 -4.05 -1.26
N LEU A 123 -0.18 -2.77 -1.07
CA LEU A 123 0.51 -2.32 0.14
C LEU A 123 -0.38 -2.46 1.39
N VAL A 124 -1.68 -2.19 1.27
CA VAL A 124 -2.65 -2.41 2.36
C VAL A 124 -2.68 -3.88 2.76
N ASP A 125 -2.81 -4.80 1.80
CA ASP A 125 -2.85 -6.25 2.05
C ASP A 125 -1.57 -6.76 2.74
N VAL A 126 -0.41 -6.26 2.31
CA VAL A 126 0.89 -6.62 2.90
C VAL A 126 0.98 -6.14 4.35
N VAL A 127 0.52 -4.92 4.65
CA VAL A 127 0.51 -4.37 6.01
C VAL A 127 -0.39 -5.20 6.92
N GLU A 128 -1.61 -5.53 6.48
CA GLU A 128 -2.55 -6.36 7.24
C GLU A 128 -1.99 -7.76 7.49
N THR A 129 -1.48 -8.41 6.45
CA THR A 129 -0.88 -9.76 6.56
C THR A 129 0.29 -9.78 7.54
N ARG A 130 1.15 -8.75 7.52
CA ARG A 130 2.26 -8.62 8.47
C ARG A 130 1.77 -8.42 9.90
N ALA A 131 0.73 -7.62 10.10
CA ALA A 131 0.13 -7.41 11.42
C ALA A 131 -0.43 -8.71 11.99
N LEU A 132 -1.18 -9.48 11.20
CA LEU A 132 -1.71 -10.79 11.59
C LEU A 132 -0.60 -11.77 11.96
N ARG A 133 0.41 -11.90 11.10
CA ARG A 133 1.56 -12.80 11.36
C ARG A 133 2.31 -12.43 12.64
N ARG A 134 2.48 -11.14 12.92
CA ARG A 134 3.11 -10.66 14.16
C ARG A 134 2.27 -11.03 15.38
N SER A 135 0.94 -10.91 15.28
CA SER A 135 0.01 -11.32 16.34
C SER A 135 0.12 -12.80 16.64
N ASP A 136 0.14 -13.65 15.61
CA ASP A 136 0.27 -15.11 15.79
C ASP A 136 1.59 -15.50 16.44
N VAL A 137 2.70 -14.90 16.01
CA VAL A 137 4.02 -15.15 16.64
C VAL A 137 4.00 -14.77 18.12
N LEU A 138 3.41 -13.61 18.47
CA LEU A 138 3.29 -13.19 19.86
C LEU A 138 2.38 -14.13 20.66
N LYS A 139 1.24 -14.54 20.11
CA LYS A 139 0.33 -15.50 20.73
C LYS A 139 1.02 -16.83 21.00
N THR A 140 1.75 -17.38 20.02
CA THR A 140 2.49 -18.64 20.20
C THR A 140 3.60 -18.51 21.24
N ALA A 141 4.36 -17.42 21.22
CA ALA A 141 5.41 -17.17 22.21
C ALA A 141 4.82 -17.06 23.62
N LEU A 142 3.75 -16.29 23.80
CA LEU A 142 3.05 -16.14 25.07
C LEU A 142 2.48 -17.47 25.57
N LEU A 143 1.78 -18.22 24.71
CA LEU A 143 1.24 -19.54 25.07
C LEU A 143 2.36 -20.51 25.48
N ARG A 144 3.51 -20.48 24.80
CA ARG A 144 4.65 -21.33 25.13
C ARG A 144 5.25 -20.98 26.50
N THR A 145 5.44 -19.70 26.79
CA THR A 145 5.95 -19.24 28.09
C THR A 145 4.98 -19.61 29.21
N VAL A 146 3.70 -19.28 29.07
CA VAL A 146 2.66 -19.63 30.06
C VAL A 146 2.60 -21.15 30.28
N SER A 147 2.65 -21.95 29.21
CA SER A 147 2.64 -23.42 29.33
C SER A 147 3.86 -23.93 30.10
N HIS A 148 5.04 -23.38 29.85
CA HIS A 148 6.26 -23.76 30.56
C HIS A 148 6.19 -23.38 32.04
N ASP A 149 5.74 -22.16 32.33
CA ASP A 149 5.66 -21.62 33.69
C ASP A 149 4.59 -22.31 34.54
N LEU A 150 3.51 -22.84 33.92
CA LEU A 150 2.53 -23.68 34.60
C LEU A 150 3.01 -25.12 34.78
N ARG A 151 3.82 -25.66 33.86
CA ARG A 151 4.28 -27.06 33.91
C ARG A 151 5.15 -27.34 35.14
N SER A 152 6.04 -26.42 35.50
CA SER A 152 6.92 -26.60 36.65
C SER A 152 6.15 -26.75 37.98
N PRO A 153 5.30 -25.80 38.40
CA PRO A 153 4.54 -25.93 39.64
C PRO A 153 3.54 -27.10 39.61
N LEU A 154 2.92 -27.39 38.46
CA LEU A 154 2.06 -28.58 38.32
C LEU A 154 2.84 -29.89 38.52
N THR A 155 4.07 -29.96 37.99
CA THR A 155 4.95 -31.12 38.20
C THR A 155 5.30 -31.27 39.68
N THR A 156 5.66 -30.18 40.35
CA THR A 156 5.92 -30.17 41.81
C THR A 156 4.71 -30.66 42.61
N ILE A 157 3.50 -30.17 42.29
CA ILE A 157 2.25 -30.61 42.93
C ILE A 157 2.02 -32.11 42.72
N LEU A 158 2.14 -32.59 41.48
CA LEU A 158 1.94 -34.01 41.13
C LEU A 158 2.93 -34.92 41.85
N THR A 159 4.22 -34.54 41.90
CA THR A 159 5.26 -35.31 42.59
C THR A 159 5.01 -35.36 44.09
N ALA A 160 4.62 -34.25 44.73
CA ALA A 160 4.33 -34.22 46.16
C ALA A 160 3.01 -34.93 46.52
N ALA A 161 2.01 -34.90 45.62
CA ALA A 161 0.72 -35.54 45.85
C ALA A 161 0.76 -37.07 45.73
N GLY A 162 1.62 -37.63 44.88
CA GLY A 162 1.69 -39.08 44.62
C GLY A 162 1.83 -39.96 45.88
N PRO A 163 2.79 -39.70 46.78
CA PRO A 163 2.98 -40.51 47.99
C PRO A 163 1.88 -40.35 49.05
N LEU A 164 1.05 -39.30 49.00
CA LEU A 164 0.02 -39.04 50.01
C LEU A 164 -1.03 -40.16 50.12
N GLY A 165 -1.17 -41.01 49.10
CA GLY A 165 -2.04 -42.19 49.16
C GLY A 165 -1.43 -43.42 49.84
N SER A 166 -0.13 -43.41 50.18
CA SER A 166 0.56 -44.57 50.75
C SER A 166 0.19 -44.81 52.21
N ALA A 167 -0.07 -46.07 52.58
CA ALA A 167 -0.34 -46.50 53.95
C ALA A 167 0.95 -46.60 54.81
N THR A 168 2.13 -46.56 54.19
CA THR A 168 3.43 -46.69 54.87
C THR A 168 4.13 -45.36 55.15
N LEU A 169 3.53 -44.23 54.75
CA LEU A 169 4.10 -42.90 54.97
C LEU A 169 3.94 -42.45 56.42
N ALA A 170 5.00 -41.90 57.01
CA ALA A 170 4.93 -41.31 58.34
C ALA A 170 4.06 -40.03 58.35
N ASP A 171 3.43 -39.72 59.48
CA ASP A 171 2.53 -38.57 59.58
C ASP A 171 3.22 -37.21 59.39
N ASP A 172 4.49 -37.10 59.79
CA ASP A 172 5.29 -35.89 59.58
C ASP A 172 5.59 -35.67 58.08
N GLU A 173 6.04 -36.71 57.37
CA GLU A 173 6.28 -36.67 55.92
C GLU A 173 4.99 -36.38 55.14
N ARG A 174 3.87 -36.97 55.56
CA ARG A 174 2.54 -36.71 54.98
C ARG A 174 2.13 -35.24 55.11
N ARG A 175 2.36 -34.64 56.30
CA ARG A 175 2.08 -33.22 56.55
C ARG A 175 2.97 -32.30 55.72
N GLU A 176 4.24 -32.65 55.57
CA GLU A 176 5.20 -31.88 54.75
C GLU A 176 4.79 -31.87 53.27
N LEU A 177 4.51 -33.04 52.69
CA LEU A 177 4.07 -33.18 51.29
C LEU A 177 2.74 -32.45 51.04
N ALA A 178 1.76 -32.56 51.94
CA ALA A 178 0.50 -31.83 51.85
C ALA A 178 0.70 -30.31 51.93
N GLY A 179 1.64 -29.85 52.76
CA GLY A 179 2.06 -28.45 52.84
C GLY A 179 2.65 -27.94 51.53
N ALA A 180 3.56 -28.71 50.91
CA ALA A 180 4.16 -28.37 49.62
C ALA A 180 3.13 -28.26 48.49
N VAL A 181 2.17 -29.19 48.43
CA VAL A 181 1.03 -29.13 47.48
C VAL A 181 0.20 -27.85 47.69
N ALA A 182 -0.19 -27.56 48.94
CA ALA A 182 -1.01 -26.40 49.24
C ALA A 182 -0.28 -25.08 48.95
N GLN A 183 1.03 -25.02 49.18
CA GLN A 183 1.86 -23.86 48.88
C GLN A 183 1.90 -23.57 47.37
N GLU A 184 2.18 -24.58 46.53
CA GLU A 184 2.24 -24.35 45.08
C GLU A 184 0.87 -24.14 44.44
N ALA A 185 -0.20 -24.75 44.97
CA ALA A 185 -1.56 -24.43 44.53
C ALA A 185 -1.94 -22.97 44.82
N ARG A 186 -1.61 -22.45 46.01
CA ARG A 186 -1.81 -21.03 46.36
C ARG A 186 -0.93 -20.09 45.54
N ARG A 187 0.27 -20.53 45.14
CA ARG A 187 1.15 -19.77 44.26
C ARG A 187 0.58 -19.66 42.85
N LEU A 188 -0.02 -20.72 42.32
CA LEU A 188 -0.70 -20.75 41.02
C LEU A 188 -2.01 -19.95 40.97
N ALA A 189 -2.73 -19.84 42.09
CA ALA A 189 -4.01 -19.15 42.18
C ALA A 189 -3.90 -17.61 42.35
N ARG A 190 -2.68 -17.06 42.36
CA ARG A 190 -2.40 -15.62 42.43
C ARG A 190 -2.05 -15.07 41.06
#